data_AF-A0A8K0GW01-F1
#
_entry.id   AF-A0A8K0GW01-F1
#
_cell.length_a   1.000
_cell.length_b   1.000
_cell.length_c   1.000
_cell.angle_alpha   90.00
_cell.angle_beta   90.00
_cell.angle_gamma   90.00
#
_symmetry.space_group_name_H-M   'P 1'
#
loop_
_entity.id
_entity.type
_entity.pdbx_description
1 polymer ?
#
loop_
_entity_poly.entity_id
_entity_poly.type
_entity_poly.pdbx_seq_one_letter_code
_entity_poly.pdbx_strand_id
1 'polypeptide(L)'
;MDDFWTAKISDFGLAKLLMPDQTRTFTGVRGTRGRNLEVKVPNVEELVLSSWVYKCFCDRELHKLVVGEDQVERRTLENMVKVGLWCIQDEQVLRPSMKSVVLMLEGITDIASPPCPTSSSSM
;
A
#
# COMPACT_ATOMS: atom_id res chain seq x y z
N MET A 1 -0.39 7.14 -18.34
CA MET A 1 -1.86 7.23 -18.47
C MET A 1 -2.17 7.60 -19.90
N ASP A 2 -3.29 7.17 -20.47
CA ASP A 2 -3.70 7.58 -21.82
C ASP A 2 -4.69 8.73 -21.81
N ASP A 3 -5.14 9.13 -23.01
CA ASP A 3 -6.06 10.24 -23.24
C ASP A 3 -7.44 10.03 -22.59
N PHE A 4 -7.76 8.79 -22.19
CA PHE A 4 -9.00 8.41 -21.51
C PHE A 4 -8.82 8.29 -19.99
N TRP A 5 -7.74 8.84 -19.41
CA TRP A 5 -7.43 8.73 -17.98
C TRP A 5 -7.29 7.29 -17.48
N THR A 6 -7.02 6.34 -18.38
CA THR A 6 -6.85 4.93 -17.99
C THR A 6 -5.44 4.73 -17.45
N ALA A 7 -5.36 4.30 -16.20
CA ALA A 7 -4.11 3.92 -15.57
C ALA A 7 -3.47 2.75 -16.36
N LYS A 8 -2.19 2.91 -16.71
CA LYS A 8 -1.40 1.89 -17.41
C LYS A 8 -0.22 1.50 -16.55
N ILE A 9 -0.06 0.21 -16.33
CA ILE A 9 1.14 -0.34 -15.67
C ILE A 9 2.29 -0.20 -16.65
N SER A 10 3.36 0.44 -16.20
CA SER A 10 4.61 0.64 -16.94
C SER A 10 5.78 0.38 -15.98
N ASP A 11 7.02 0.52 -16.46
CA ASP A 11 8.24 0.25 -15.67
C ASP A 11 8.42 -1.22 -15.27
N PHE A 12 8.21 -2.14 -16.22
CA PHE A 12 8.52 -3.56 -16.01
C PHE A 12 10.02 -3.82 -15.77
N GLY A 13 10.92 -2.88 -16.08
CA GLY A 13 12.35 -2.95 -15.73
C GLY A 13 12.99 -4.31 -15.99
N LEU A 14 13.49 -4.93 -14.92
CA LEU A 14 14.11 -6.29 -14.90
C LEU A 14 13.07 -7.43 -14.84
N ALA A 15 11.86 -7.23 -15.35
CA ALA A 15 10.81 -8.24 -15.31
C ALA A 15 11.31 -9.57 -15.90
N LYS A 16 11.12 -10.65 -15.14
CA LYS A 16 11.56 -11.99 -15.51
C LYS A 16 10.33 -12.90 -15.61
N LEU A 17 10.26 -13.66 -16.70
CA LEU A 17 9.27 -14.71 -16.84
C LEU A 17 9.59 -15.83 -15.84
N LEU A 18 8.62 -16.16 -14.98
CA LEU A 18 8.72 -17.23 -13.99
C LEU A 18 7.89 -18.42 -14.45
N MET A 19 8.30 -19.63 -14.05
CA MET A 19 7.48 -20.82 -14.23
C MET A 19 6.22 -20.73 -13.35
N PRO A 20 5.11 -21.40 -13.72
CA PRO A 20 3.83 -21.31 -12.99
C PRO A 20 3.91 -21.64 -11.48
N ASP A 21 4.89 -22.46 -11.09
CA ASP A 21 5.14 -22.90 -9.70
C ASP A 21 6.26 -22.10 -9.01
N GLN A 22 6.95 -21.20 -9.72
CA GLN A 22 8.06 -20.44 -9.17
C GLN A 22 7.55 -19.19 -8.44
N THR A 23 7.51 -19.26 -7.10
CA THR A 23 7.06 -18.15 -6.22
C THR A 23 8.20 -17.25 -5.71
N ARG A 24 9.46 -17.65 -5.93
CA ARG A 24 10.65 -16.93 -5.44
C ARG A 24 11.64 -16.68 -6.56
N THR A 25 12.24 -15.49 -6.55
CA THR A 25 13.28 -15.10 -7.51
C THR A 25 14.40 -14.43 -6.73
N PHE A 26 15.62 -14.95 -6.86
CA PHE A 26 16.80 -14.31 -6.29
C PHE A 26 17.23 -13.18 -7.23
N THR A 27 17.09 -11.94 -6.80
CA THR A 27 17.57 -10.76 -7.51
C THR A 27 18.69 -10.11 -6.70
N GLY A 28 19.80 -9.73 -7.36
CA GLY A 28 20.91 -9.01 -6.70
C GLY A 28 20.57 -7.57 -6.28
N VAL A 29 19.37 -7.09 -6.61
CA VAL A 29 18.85 -5.75 -6.28
C VAL A 29 17.52 -5.92 -5.56
N ARG A 30 17.38 -5.32 -4.37
CA ARG A 30 16.17 -5.36 -3.53
C ARG A 30 15.42 -4.03 -3.66
N GLY A 31 14.67 -3.86 -4.75
CA GLY A 31 13.82 -2.69 -4.99
C GLY A 31 14.57 -1.35 -5.08
N THR A 32 13.82 -0.27 -5.26
CA THR A 32 14.31 1.10 -5.09
C THR A 32 14.13 1.51 -3.63
N ARG A 33 15.11 2.21 -3.03
CA ARG A 33 14.91 2.86 -1.72
C ARG A 33 13.69 3.79 -1.83
N GLY A 34 12.83 3.76 -0.81
CA GLY A 34 11.54 4.46 -0.81
C GLY A 34 11.65 5.90 -1.26
N ARG A 35 10.73 6.34 -2.13
CA ARG A 35 10.59 7.74 -2.51
C ARG A 35 9.96 8.47 -1.33
N ASN A 36 10.67 9.45 -0.74
CA ASN A 36 10.07 10.35 0.25
C ASN A 36 8.93 11.12 -0.45
N LEU A 37 7.69 10.84 -0.05
CA LEU A 37 6.56 11.68 -0.43
C LEU A 37 6.62 12.92 0.45
N GLU A 38 6.72 14.09 -0.17
CA GLU A 38 6.80 15.37 0.55
C GLU A 38 5.42 15.72 1.12
N VAL A 39 5.05 15.06 2.22
CA VAL A 39 3.89 15.45 3.02
C VAL A 39 4.31 16.62 3.90
N LYS A 40 3.60 17.74 3.84
CA LYS A 40 3.81 18.89 4.74
C LYS A 40 3.39 18.51 6.16
N VAL A 41 4.24 17.77 6.86
CA VAL A 41 4.09 17.43 8.28
C VAL A 41 4.87 18.47 9.09
N PRO A 42 4.25 19.14 10.08
CA PRO A 42 4.88 20.25 10.80
C PRO A 42 6.01 19.83 11.77
N ASN A 43 6.39 18.55 11.87
CA ASN A 43 7.45 18.08 12.77
C ASN A 43 8.35 17.01 12.12
N VAL A 44 9.65 17.09 12.38
CA VAL A 44 10.75 16.58 11.54
C VAL A 44 11.37 15.26 12.03
N GLU A 45 10.73 14.54 12.95
CA GLU A 45 11.14 13.17 13.26
C GLU A 45 10.56 12.23 12.22
N GLU A 46 11.30 12.04 11.11
CA GLU A 46 11.26 10.95 10.13
C GLU A 46 10.02 10.01 10.23
N LEU A 47 8.83 10.59 10.04
CA LEU A 47 7.59 9.86 10.22
C LEU A 47 7.47 8.92 9.02
N VAL A 48 7.70 7.63 9.27
CA VAL A 48 7.44 6.60 8.27
C VAL A 48 5.96 6.73 7.90
N LEU A 49 5.69 7.10 6.64
CA LEU A 49 4.33 7.39 6.16
C LEU A 49 3.36 6.24 6.48
N SER A 50 3.81 4.99 6.36
CA SER A 50 3.02 3.81 6.69
C SER A 50 2.65 3.73 8.17
N SER A 51 3.55 4.08 9.10
CA SER A 51 3.28 4.11 10.54
C SER A 51 2.26 5.20 10.89
N TRP A 52 2.38 6.38 10.27
CA TRP A 52 1.39 7.45 10.44
C TRP A 52 0.01 7.05 9.92
N VAL A 53 -0.05 6.49 8.70
CA VAL A 53 -1.29 6.01 8.08
C VAL A 53 -1.94 4.91 8.93
N TYR A 54 -1.15 3.97 9.45
CA TYR A 54 -1.66 2.93 10.34
C TYR A 54 -2.24 3.50 11.63
N LYS A 55 -1.57 4.49 12.24
CA LYS A 55 -2.11 5.19 13.42
C LYS A 55 -3.44 5.87 13.11
N CYS A 56 -3.53 6.64 12.03
CA CYS A 56 -4.77 7.27 11.59
C CYS A 56 -5.89 6.24 11.36
N PHE A 57 -5.55 5.05 10.85
CA PHE A 57 -6.49 3.95 10.67
C PHE A 57 -7.02 3.41 12.01
N CYS A 58 -6.14 3.15 12.98
CA CYS A 58 -6.50 2.71 14.32
C CYS A 58 -7.38 3.75 15.05
N ASP A 59 -6.99 5.02 14.97
CA ASP A 59 -7.66 6.14 15.65
C ASP A 59 -8.96 6.56 14.94
N ARG A 60 -9.31 5.95 13.81
CA ARG A 60 -10.46 6.31 12.95
C ARG A 60 -10.41 7.73 12.39
N GLU A 61 -9.21 8.29 12.28
CA GLU A 61 -8.96 9.66 11.83
C GLU A 61 -8.48 9.72 10.36
N LEU A 62 -8.98 8.82 9.51
CA LEU A 62 -8.57 8.73 8.10
C LEU A 62 -8.80 10.01 7.28
N HIS A 63 -9.73 10.88 7.70
CA HIS A 63 -9.98 12.17 7.06
C HIS A 63 -8.71 13.04 6.99
N LYS A 64 -7.72 12.83 7.88
CA LYS A 64 -6.43 13.54 7.87
C LYS A 64 -5.54 13.17 6.68
N LEU A 65 -5.84 12.06 5.98
CA LEU A 65 -5.06 11.57 4.83
C LEU A 65 -5.43 12.27 3.52
N VAL A 66 -6.59 12.91 3.45
CA VAL A 66 -7.09 13.57 2.24
C VAL A 66 -6.79 15.06 2.36
N VAL A 67 -6.05 15.60 1.39
CA VAL A 67 -5.71 17.02 1.31
C VAL A 67 -6.45 17.63 0.12
N GLY A 68 -7.26 18.66 0.36
CA GLY A 68 -8.05 19.34 -0.68
C GLY A 68 -9.55 19.27 -0.44
N GLU A 69 -10.32 19.79 -1.39
CA GLU A 69 -11.80 19.86 -1.30
C GLU A 69 -12.49 18.60 -1.83
N ASP A 70 -11.75 17.68 -2.46
CA ASP A 70 -12.30 16.45 -3.01
C ASP A 70 -12.81 15.54 -1.89
N GLN A 71 -14.13 15.35 -1.85
CA GLN A 71 -14.79 14.48 -0.90
C GLN A 71 -14.65 13.02 -1.36
N VAL A 72 -13.71 12.29 -0.75
CA VAL A 72 -13.65 10.83 -0.90
C VAL A 72 -14.62 10.20 0.09
N GLU A 73 -15.50 9.33 -0.40
CA GLU A 73 -16.41 8.57 0.46
C GLU A 73 -15.62 7.79 1.53
N ARG A 74 -16.04 7.91 2.80
CA ARG A 74 -15.35 7.31 3.97
C ARG A 74 -15.07 5.81 3.80
N ARG A 75 -16.03 5.04 3.26
CA ARG A 75 -15.88 3.59 3.07
C ARG A 75 -14.83 3.29 2.00
N THR A 76 -14.86 4.05 0.91
CA THR A 76 -13.87 3.96 -0.17
C THR A 76 -12.47 4.28 0.35
N LEU A 77 -12.31 5.37 1.13
CA LEU A 77 -11.04 5.72 1.77
C LEU A 77 -10.54 4.63 2.73
N GLU A 78 -11.42 4.10 3.58
CA GLU A 78 -11.09 3.02 4.52
C GLU A 78 -10.62 1.76 3.80
N ASN A 79 -11.31 1.38 2.72
CA ASN A 79 -10.94 0.22 1.90
C ASN A 79 -9.58 0.43 1.21
N MET A 80 -9.35 1.59 0.61
CA MET A 80 -8.06 1.92 -0.03
C MET A 80 -6.90 1.85 0.97
N VAL A 81 -7.08 2.38 2.18
CA VAL A 81 -6.07 2.35 3.23
C VAL A 81 -5.81 0.91 3.70
N LYS A 82 -6.85 0.10 3.91
CA LYS A 82 -6.68 -1.32 4.27
C LYS A 82 -5.92 -2.10 3.21
N VAL A 83 -6.25 -1.93 1.93
CA VAL A 83 -5.53 -2.57 0.82
C VAL A 83 -4.06 -2.15 0.82
N GLY A 84 -3.79 -0.84 0.95
CA GLY A 84 -2.42 -0.32 1.02
C GLY A 84 -1.61 -0.93 2.17
N LEU A 85 -2.19 -1.01 3.37
CA LEU A 85 -1.57 -1.58 4.56
C LEU A 85 -1.30 -3.10 4.42
N TRP A 86 -2.18 -3.84 3.75
CA TRP A 86 -1.94 -5.26 3.43
C TRP A 86 -0.80 -5.45 2.42
N CYS A 87 -0.68 -4.56 1.43
CA CYS A 87 0.34 -4.66 0.38
C CYS A 87 1.77 -4.37 0.86
N ILE A 88 1.93 -3.64 1.96
CA ILE A 88 3.25 -3.23 2.48
C ILE A 88 3.75 -4.10 3.64
N GLN A 89 3.04 -5.18 4.00
CA GLN A 89 3.46 -6.07 5.07
C GLN A 89 4.87 -6.65 4.81
N ASP A 90 5.71 -6.65 5.84
CA ASP A 90 7.07 -7.19 5.77
C ASP A 90 7.05 -8.66 5.34
N GLU A 91 6.20 -9.45 5.98
CA GLU A 91 6.01 -10.86 5.67
C GLU A 91 5.29 -11.04 4.32
N GLN A 92 5.99 -11.65 3.36
CA GLN A 92 5.46 -11.87 2.01
C GLN A 92 4.18 -12.72 2.00
N VAL A 93 4.07 -13.68 2.94
CA VAL A 93 2.90 -14.57 3.06
C VAL A 93 1.63 -13.83 3.49
N LEU A 94 1.76 -12.65 4.09
CA LEU A 94 0.63 -11.80 4.48
C LEU A 94 0.18 -10.88 3.34
N ARG A 95 1.03 -10.65 2.34
CA ARG A 95 0.70 -9.75 1.23
C ARG A 95 -0.30 -10.43 0.29
N PRO A 96 -1.39 -9.73 -0.10
CA PRO A 96 -2.40 -10.29 -0.99
C PRO A 96 -1.84 -10.48 -2.39
N SER A 97 -2.39 -11.46 -3.11
CA SER A 97 -2.15 -11.59 -4.55
C SER A 97 -2.76 -10.40 -5.30
N MET A 98 -2.24 -10.06 -6.49
CA MET A 98 -2.84 -9.00 -7.32
C MET A 98 -4.32 -9.28 -7.65
N LYS A 99 -4.71 -10.56 -7.84
CA LYS A 99 -6.12 -10.94 -8.01
C LYS A 99 -6.95 -10.55 -6.80
N SER A 100 -6.46 -10.84 -5.60
CA SER A 100 -7.12 -10.46 -4.34
C SER A 100 -7.21 -8.94 -4.20
N VAL A 101 -6.14 -8.20 -4.51
CA VAL A 101 -6.13 -6.73 -4.48
C VAL A 101 -7.20 -6.15 -5.40
N VAL A 102 -7.34 -6.65 -6.63
CA VAL A 102 -8.38 -6.20 -7.57
C VAL A 102 -9.78 -6.44 -6.99
N LEU A 103 -10.07 -7.65 -6.49
CA LEU A 103 -11.38 -7.96 -5.90
C LEU A 103 -11.71 -7.10 -4.67
N MET A 104 -10.70 -6.75 -3.87
CA MET A 104 -10.83 -5.84 -2.73
C MET A 104 -11.14 -4.40 -3.18
N LEU A 105 -10.43 -3.91 -4.21
CA LEU A 105 -10.63 -2.56 -4.75
C LEU A 105 -11.97 -2.40 -5.49
N GLU A 106 -12.43 -3.45 -6.18
CA GLU A 106 -13.75 -3.50 -6.81
C GLU A 106 -14.90 -3.62 -5.79
N GLY A 107 -14.58 -3.81 -4.50
CA GLY A 107 -15.57 -3.96 -3.44
C GLY A 107 -16.32 -5.29 -3.45
N ILE A 108 -15.83 -6.29 -4.21
CA ILE A 108 -16.42 -7.63 -4.32
C ILE A 108 -16.15 -8.45 -3.05
N THR A 109 -14.99 -8.25 -2.44
CA THR A 109 -14.59 -8.96 -1.22
C THR A 109 -14.40 -7.99 -0.06
N ASP A 110 -14.92 -8.35 1.11
CA ASP A 110 -14.69 -7.60 2.34
C ASP A 110 -13.21 -7.66 2.77
N ILE A 111 -12.72 -6.54 3.29
CA ILE A 111 -11.32 -6.39 3.67
C ILE A 111 -11.20 -6.45 5.18
N ALA A 112 -10.55 -7.50 5.67
CA ALA A 112 -10.20 -7.63 7.09
C ALA A 112 -9.22 -6.52 7.53
N SER A 113 -9.27 -6.16 8.81
CA SER A 113 -8.33 -5.20 9.39
C SER A 113 -6.89 -5.70 9.25
N PRO A 114 -5.97 -4.92 8.67
CA PRO A 114 -4.58 -5.31 8.48
C PRO A 114 -3.82 -5.31 9.82
N PRO A 115 -2.82 -6.20 9.99
CA PRO A 115 -1.89 -6.13 11.11
C PRO A 115 -0.97 -4.90 10.98
N CYS A 116 -0.34 -4.51 12.09
CA CYS A 116 0.64 -3.42 12.09
C CYS A 116 1.77 -3.73 11.10
N PRO A 117 2.07 -2.85 10.13
CA PRO A 117 3.09 -3.10 9.10
C PRO A 117 4.50 -3.30 9.65
N THR A 118 4.79 -2.72 10.83
CA THR A 118 6.11 -2.76 11.47
C THR A 118 6.05 -3.60 12.73
N SER A 119 6.24 -4.92 12.63
CA SER A 119 6.62 -5.71 13.79
C SER A 119 8.13 -5.58 14.02
N SER A 120 8.60 -4.40 14.42
CA SER A 120 9.80 -4.38 15.25
C SER A 120 9.35 -4.80 16.65
N SER A 121 9.31 -6.11 16.89
CA SER A 121 9.52 -6.60 18.24
C SER A 121 10.88 -6.05 18.66
N SER A 122 10.88 -5.02 19.50
CA SER A 122 12.06 -4.67 20.26
C SER A 122 12.37 -5.86 21.15
N MET A 123 13.42 -6.59 20.80
CA MET A 123 14.20 -7.40 21.73
C MET A 123 15.66 -7.00 21.59
#